data_AF-A0A345BUJ8-F1
#
_entry.id   AF-A0A345BUJ8-F1
#
_cell.length_a   1.000
_cell.length_b   1.000
_cell.length_c   1.000
_cell.angle_alpha   90.00
_cell.angle_beta   90.00
_cell.angle_gamma   90.00
#
_symmetry.space_group_name_H-M   'P 1'
#
loop_
_entity.id
_entity.type
_entity.pdbx_description
1 polymer ?
#
loop_
_entity_poly.entity_id
_entity_poly.type
_entity_poly.pdbx_seq_one_letter_code
_entity_poly.pdbx_strand_id
1 'polypeptide(L)' 'MTDERKQEVTSNLMSVYDTFEPVKEDFIFKPSMFWLISNYNQKYDNPELIGGDWVIKNCPSPLKDLQP' A
#
# COMPACT_ATOMS: atom_id res chain seq x y z
N MET A 1 -6.03 9.66 -12.19
CA MET A 1 -4.60 9.32 -12.12
C MET A 1 -4.04 9.27 -13.54
N THR A 2 -2.93 9.97 -13.81
CA THR A 2 -2.23 9.94 -15.10
C THR A 2 -1.46 8.64 -15.27
N ASP A 3 -0.98 8.33 -16.48
CA ASP A 3 -0.20 7.11 -16.72
C ASP A 3 1.19 7.18 -16.09
N GLU A 4 1.81 8.37 -16.03
CA GLU A 4 3.07 8.56 -15.30
C GLU A 4 2.91 8.26 -13.81
N ARG A 5 1.83 8.74 -13.19
CA ARG A 5 1.55 8.48 -11.78
C ARG A 5 1.29 6.99 -11.52
N LYS A 6 0.59 6.29 -12.42
CA LYS A 6 0.42 4.83 -12.33
C LYS A 6 1.76 4.10 -12.35
N GLN A 7 2.67 4.49 -13.24
CA GLN A 7 4.00 3.89 -13.35
C GLN A 7 4.79 4.11 -12.07
N GLU A 8 4.81 5.35 -11.55
CA GLU A 8 5.47 5.69 -10.28
C GLU A 8 4.95 4.84 -9.11
N VAL A 9 3.63 4.80 -8.92
CA VAL A 9 2.99 4.00 -7.86
C VAL A 9 3.34 2.51 -8.02
N THR A 10 3.31 1.98 -9.25
CA THR A 10 3.64 0.58 -9.52
C THR A 10 5.11 0.27 -9.19
N SER A 11 6.04 1.14 -9.60
CA SER A 11 7.47 1.01 -9.29
C SER A 11 7.73 1.02 -7.78
N ASN A 12 7.10 1.94 -7.06
CA ASN A 12 7.23 2.03 -5.60
C ASN A 12 6.63 0.81 -4.89
N LEU A 13 5.48 0.30 -5.34
CA LEU A 13 4.90 -0.94 -4.81
C LEU A 13 5.83 -2.14 -5.05
N MET A 14 6.45 -2.24 -6.24
CA MET A 14 7.45 -3.29 -6.49
C MET A 14 8.64 -3.14 -5.55
N SER A 15 9.16 -1.93 -5.34
CA SER A 15 10.24 -1.70 -4.36
C SER A 15 9.87 -2.11 -2.94
N VAL A 16 8.62 -1.91 -2.51
CA VAL A 16 8.14 -2.41 -1.21
C VAL A 16 8.12 -3.94 -1.18
N TYR A 17 7.61 -4.57 -2.23
CA TYR A 17 7.56 -6.03 -2.34
C TYR A 17 8.97 -6.64 -2.32
N ASP A 18 9.95 -6.03 -2.98
CA ASP A 18 11.33 -6.53 -3.02
C ASP A 18 12.02 -6.51 -1.65
N THR A 19 11.50 -5.72 -0.69
CA THR A 19 11.96 -5.74 0.72
C THR A 19 11.30 -6.81 1.58
N PHE A 20 10.37 -7.58 1.02
CA PHE A 20 9.69 -8.64 1.75
C PHE A 20 10.60 -9.85 1.95
N GLU A 21 10.93 -10.16 3.20
CA GLU A 21 11.65 -11.37 3.57
C GLU A 21 10.67 -12.40 4.20
N PRO A 22 10.46 -13.57 3.57
CA PRO A 22 9.61 -14.60 4.15
C PRO A 22 10.26 -15.18 5.43
N VAL A 23 9.52 -15.11 6.54
CA VAL A 23 10.02 -15.57 7.84
C VAL A 23 9.64 -17.05 8.04
N LYS A 24 10.66 -17.92 7.98
CA LYS A 24 10.70 -19.38 8.26
C LYS A 24 10.37 -20.34 7.11
N GLU A 25 11.28 -21.30 6.94
CA GLU A 25 11.31 -22.37 5.93
C GLU A 25 10.05 -23.26 5.91
N ASP A 26 9.27 -23.29 7.00
CA ASP A 26 8.05 -24.10 7.13
C ASP A 26 6.74 -23.35 6.78
N PHE A 27 6.78 -22.02 6.64
CA PHE A 27 5.61 -21.22 6.27
C PHE A 27 5.98 -20.21 5.19
N ILE A 28 5.55 -20.48 3.94
CA ILE A 28 5.64 -19.49 2.87
C ILE A 28 4.62 -18.38 3.17
N PHE A 29 5.02 -17.37 3.94
CA PHE A 29 4.25 -16.15 4.06
C PHE A 29 4.39 -15.38 2.75
N LYS A 30 3.28 -15.19 2.04
CA LYS A 30 3.22 -14.29 0.89
C LYS A 30 2.67 -12.95 1.38
N PRO A 31 3.26 -11.81 0.99
CA PRO A 31 2.72 -10.52 1.36
C PRO A 31 1.32 -10.38 0.75
N SER A 32 0.35 -10.01 1.56
CA SER A 32 -0.99 -9.68 1.07
C SER A 32 -0.99 -8.31 0.41
N MET A 33 -2.00 -8.03 -0.42
CA MET A 33 -2.20 -6.68 -0.98
C MET A 33 -2.34 -5.61 0.11
N PHE A 34 -2.97 -5.95 1.25
CA PHE A 34 -3.07 -5.04 2.39
C PHE A 34 -1.72 -4.75 3.03
N TRP A 35 -0.85 -5.77 3.19
CA TRP A 35 0.50 -5.56 3.67
C TRP A 35 1.27 -4.63 2.73
N LEU A 36 1.16 -4.85 1.42
CA LEU A 36 1.84 -4.06 0.40
C LEU A 36 1.41 -2.59 0.44
N ILE A 37 0.11 -2.33 0.45
CA ILE A 37 -0.45 -0.97 0.51
C ILE A 37 -0.11 -0.30 1.85
N SER A 38 -0.19 -1.03 2.96
CA SER A 38 0.16 -0.48 4.29
C SER A 38 1.62 -0.01 4.35
N ASN A 39 2.55 -0.82 3.84
CA ASN A 39 3.96 -0.46 3.78
C ASN A 39 4.24 0.68 2.79
N TYR A 40 3.50 0.73 1.68
CA TYR A 40 3.56 1.87 0.76
C TYR A 40 3.15 3.17 1.46
N ASN A 41 2.02 3.16 2.18
CA ASN A 41 1.48 4.34 2.88
C ASN A 41 2.42 4.91 3.95
N GLN A 42 3.29 4.08 4.53
CA GLN A 42 4.27 4.54 5.52
C GLN A 42 5.49 5.23 4.89
N LYS A 43 5.80 4.93 3.62
CA LYS A 43 7.04 5.35 2.95
C LYS A 43 6.81 6.46 1.92
N TYR A 44 5.62 6.53 1.35
CA TYR A 44 5.29 7.41 0.23
C TYR A 44 4.03 8.21 0.54
N ASP A 45 3.97 9.41 -0.05
CA ASP A 45 2.72 10.16 -0.07
C ASP A 45 1.69 9.41 -0.93
N ASN A 46 0.59 9.04 -0.31
CA ASN A 46 -0.47 8.25 -0.92
C ASN A 46 -1.75 9.07 -1.04
N PRO A 47 -2.01 9.71 -2.19
CA PRO A 47 -3.27 10.37 -2.42
C PRO A 47 -4.39 9.40 -2.79
N GLU A 48 -4.11 8.21 -3.37
CA GLU A 48 -5.12 7.45 -4.13
C GLU A 48 -5.37 5.99 -3.72
N LEU A 49 -4.42 5.29 -3.10
CA LEU A 49 -4.61 3.91 -2.64
C LEU A 49 -5.39 3.88 -1.32
N ILE A 50 -5.83 2.69 -0.90
CA ILE A 50 -6.57 2.50 0.36
C ILE A 50 -5.81 3.17 1.52
N GLY A 51 -6.51 4.02 2.29
CA GLY A 51 -5.93 4.82 3.37
C GLY A 51 -5.32 6.15 2.94
N GLY A 52 -5.32 6.47 1.64
CA GLY A 52 -4.85 7.74 1.10
C GLY A 52 -5.91 8.85 1.13
N ASP A 53 -5.46 10.11 0.96
CA ASP A 53 -6.27 11.32 1.13
C ASP A 53 -7.57 11.33 0.32
N TRP A 54 -7.50 10.95 -0.96
CA TRP A 54 -8.68 10.88 -1.82
C TRP A 54 -9.66 9.83 -1.31
N VAL A 55 -9.17 8.66 -0.89
CA VAL A 55 -10.02 7.57 -0.38
C VAL A 55 -10.68 7.98 0.92
N ILE A 56 -9.95 8.60 1.86
CA ILE A 56 -10.53 9.09 3.13
C ILE A 56 -11.62 10.13 2.87
N LYS A 57 -11.38 11.05 1.93
CA LYS A 57 -12.32 12.12 1.58
C LYS A 57 -13.59 11.58 0.92
N ASN A 58 -13.48 10.53 0.12
CA ASN A 58 -14.59 10.04 -0.71
C ASN A 58 -15.25 8.75 -0.17
N CYS A 59 -14.60 8.02 0.73
CA CYS A 59 -15.08 6.79 1.36
C CYS A 59 -15.03 6.90 2.90
N PRO A 60 -15.87 7.77 3.52
CA PRO A 60 -15.71 8.21 4.90
C PRO A 60 -16.04 7.20 6.01
N SER A 61 -16.57 6.01 5.70
CA SER A 61 -16.82 4.96 6.71
C SER A 61 -16.71 3.57 6.07
N PRO A 62 -16.03 2.59 6.69
CA PRO A 62 -15.31 2.61 7.99
C PRO A 62 -13.83 3.07 7.89
N LEU A 63 -13.40 3.63 6.75
CA LEU A 63 -11.96 3.88 6.50
C LEU A 63 -11.36 5.06 7.29
N LYS A 64 -12.18 5.97 7.82
CA LYS A 64 -11.70 7.06 8.69
C LYS A 64 -11.11 6.56 10.01
N ASP A 65 -11.53 5.37 10.46
CA ASP A 65 -11.12 4.80 11.74
C ASP A 65 -9.85 3.93 11.62
N LEU A 66 -9.28 3.81 10.41
CA LEU A 66 -8.07 3.03 10.11
C LEU A 66 -6.78 3.88 10.11
N GLN A 67 -6.80 5.09 10.68
CA GLN A 67 -5.60 5.89 10.85
C GLN A 67 -4.68 5.27 11.95
N PRO A 68 -3.35 5.32 11.78
CA PRO A 68 -2.40 4.86 12.78
C PRO A 68 -2.45 5.66 14.09
#